data_AF-A0A016SW44-F1
#
_entry.id   AF-A0A016SW44-F1
#
_cell.length_a   1.000
_cell.length_b   1.000
_cell.length_c   1.000
_cell.angle_alpha   90.00
_cell.angle_beta   90.00
_cell.angle_gamma   90.00
#
_symmetry.space_group_name_H-M   'P 1'
#
loop_
_entity.id
_entity.type
_entity.pdbx_description
1 polymer ?
#
loop_
_entity_poly.entity_id
_entity_poly.type
_entity_poly.pdbx_seq_one_letter_code
_entity_poly.pdbx_strand_id
1 'polypeptide(L)'
;MRPLHQRFDEHRRALHNPSSYPTNSFSGHRTLVHTEERPPDFEVTVLHRFLTNPLERKMMEAVEIGRRSPEINNKEERLEALRLIS
;
A
#
# COMPACT_ATOMS: atom_id res chain seq x y z
N MET A 1 -9.97 6.38 -13.56
CA MET A 1 -8.77 5.99 -12.77
C MET A 1 -8.55 7.02 -11.69
N ARG A 2 -8.25 6.60 -10.46
CA ARG A 2 -7.85 7.51 -9.37
C ARG A 2 -6.42 8.02 -9.64
N PRO A 3 -6.17 9.34 -9.65
CA PRO A 3 -4.82 9.90 -9.76
C PRO A 3 -3.88 9.42 -8.66
N LEU A 4 -2.58 9.31 -8.97
CA LEU A 4 -1.57 8.81 -8.04
C LEU A 4 -1.46 9.67 -6.76
N HIS A 5 -1.54 10.99 -6.88
CA HIS A 5 -1.49 11.90 -5.73
C HIS A 5 -2.62 11.63 -4.72
N GLN A 6 -3.83 11.31 -5.19
CA GLN A 6 -4.95 11.00 -4.31
C GLN A 6 -4.75 9.69 -3.55
N ARG A 7 -4.00 8.72 -4.12
CA ARG A 7 -3.63 7.50 -3.39
C ARG A 7 -2.63 7.81 -2.28
N PHE A 8 -1.64 8.65 -2.54
CA PHE A 8 -0.69 9.08 -1.50
C PHE A 8 -1.38 9.84 -0.37
N ASP A 9 -2.28 10.76 -0.69
CA ASP A 9 -3.03 11.49 0.34
C ASP A 9 -3.88 10.57 1.22
N GLU A 10 -4.46 9.51 0.65
CA GLU A 10 -5.19 8.51 1.42
C GLU A 10 -4.27 7.68 2.31
N HIS A 11 -3.14 7.21 1.82
CA HIS A 11 -2.17 6.49 2.64
C HIS A 11 -1.66 7.37 3.79
N ARG A 12 -1.42 8.67 3.55
CA ARG A 12 -1.06 9.63 4.60
C ARG A 12 -2.15 9.74 5.67
N ARG A 13 -3.41 9.90 5.26
CA ARG A 13 -4.53 9.96 6.21
C ARG A 13 -4.72 8.64 6.97
N ALA A 14 -4.53 7.50 6.30
CA ALA A 14 -4.60 6.17 6.88
C ALA A 14 -3.54 5.90 7.95
N LEU A 15 -2.33 6.45 7.77
CA LEU A 15 -1.26 6.45 8.78
C LEU A 15 -1.56 7.37 9.96
N HIS A 16 -2.19 8.52 9.71
CA HIS A 16 -2.51 9.51 10.75
C HIS A 16 -3.73 9.13 11.60
N ASN A 17 -4.72 8.48 10.98
CA ASN A 17 -5.97 8.11 11.64
C ASN A 17 -6.39 6.69 11.24
N PRO A 18 -5.67 5.65 11.70
CA PRO A 18 -5.86 4.29 11.25
C PRO A 18 -7.27 3.73 11.50
N SER A 19 -7.92 4.14 12.60
CA SER A 19 -9.28 3.69 12.94
C SER A 19 -10.34 4.11 11.92
N SER A 20 -10.12 5.21 11.18
CA SER A 20 -11.04 5.64 10.10
C SER A 20 -10.78 4.95 8.76
N TYR A 21 -9.71 4.16 8.63
CA TYR A 21 -9.36 3.44 7.40
C TYR A 21 -9.09 1.94 7.69
N PRO A 22 -10.06 1.22 8.27
CA PRO A 22 -9.84 -0.14 8.82
C PRO A 22 -9.44 -1.19 7.78
N THR A 23 -9.71 -0.96 6.50
CA THR A 23 -9.37 -1.88 5.38
C THR A 23 -8.09 -1.49 4.65
N ASN A 24 -7.41 -0.40 5.06
CA ASN A 24 -6.17 0.04 4.44
C ASN A 24 -4.98 -0.70 5.08
N SER A 25 -4.13 -1.32 4.26
CA SER A 25 -2.94 -2.04 4.75
C SER A 25 -2.00 -1.15 5.55
N PHE A 26 -1.89 0.15 5.22
CA PHE A 26 -1.09 1.10 5.99
C PHE A 26 -1.65 1.33 7.38
N SER A 27 -2.97 1.37 7.54
CA SER A 27 -3.61 1.48 8.85
C SER A 27 -3.43 0.22 9.68
N GLY A 28 -3.54 -0.95 9.06
CA GLY A 28 -3.26 -2.23 9.70
C GLY A 28 -1.82 -2.29 10.21
N HIS A 29 -0.86 -2.04 9.33
CA HIS A 29 0.56 -2.02 9.68
C HIS A 29 0.88 -0.98 10.77
N ARG A 30 0.36 0.24 10.66
CA ARG A 30 0.51 1.29 11.69
C ARG A 30 -0.05 0.87 13.06
N THR A 31 -1.13 0.11 13.08
CA THR A 31 -1.78 -0.38 14.31
C THR A 31 -1.10 -1.62 14.89
N LEU A 32 -0.38 -2.39 14.08
CA LEU A 32 0.28 -3.61 14.54
C LEU A 32 1.75 -3.39 14.92
N VAL A 33 2.45 -2.51 14.19
CA VAL A 33 3.91 -2.36 14.28
C VAL A 33 4.31 -1.07 14.99
N HIS A 34 3.57 0.03 14.78
CA HIS A 34 3.99 1.38 15.18
C HIS A 34 2.98 2.09 16.09
N THR A 35 2.18 1.35 16.86
CA THR A 35 1.01 1.85 17.62
C THR A 35 1.29 3.12 18.42
N GLU A 36 2.39 3.11 19.17
CA GLU A 36 2.76 4.16 20.13
C GLU A 36 3.60 5.29 19.51
N GLU A 37 4.04 5.14 18.25
CA GLU A 37 4.88 6.12 17.59
C GLU A 37 4.07 7.33 17.09
N ARG A 38 4.73 8.47 16.87
CA ARG A 38 4.07 9.58 16.18
C ARG A 38 3.70 9.16 14.76
N PRO A 39 2.59 9.65 14.18
CA PRO A 39 2.27 9.41 12.78
C PRO A 39 3.47 9.74 11.90
N PRO A 40 3.98 8.77 11.11
CA PRO A 40 5.12 9.02 10.26
C PRO A 40 4.70 9.84 9.04
N ASP A 41 5.57 10.74 8.61
CA ASP A 41 5.62 11.14 7.21
C ASP A 41 6.29 10.02 6.41
N PHE A 42 5.97 9.91 5.12
CA PHE A 42 6.62 8.94 4.25
C PHE A 42 7.16 9.61 2.99
N GLU A 43 8.33 9.13 2.57
CA GLU A 43 8.93 9.48 1.30
C GLU A 43 8.37 8.60 0.19
N VAL A 44 8.24 9.18 -1.00
CA VAL A 44 7.65 8.52 -2.15
C VAL A 44 8.63 8.51 -3.31
N THR A 45 8.94 7.31 -3.80
CA THR A 45 9.63 7.13 -5.08
C THR A 45 8.66 6.53 -6.10
N VAL A 46 8.44 7.22 -7.21
CA VAL A 46 7.59 6.72 -8.30
C VAL A 46 8.43 5.86 -9.24
N LEU A 47 8.11 4.56 -9.28
CA LEU A 47 8.75 3.61 -10.19
C LEU A 47 7.99 3.54 -11.51
N HIS A 48 8.73 3.27 -12.60
CA HIS A 48 8.15 2.93 -13.92
C HIS A 48 7.11 3.94 -14.44
N ARG A 49 7.33 5.25 -14.20
CA ARG A 49 6.38 6.35 -14.49
C ARG A 49 5.83 6.40 -15.92
N PHE A 50 6.51 5.78 -16.87
CA PHE A 50 6.16 5.81 -18.29
C PHE A 50 5.22 4.65 -18.70
N LEU A 51 4.97 3.68 -17.81
CA LEU A 51 4.05 2.57 -18.10
C LEU A 51 2.59 3.01 -18.03
N THR A 52 2.03 3.27 -19.20
CA THR A 52 0.63 3.69 -19.38
C THR A 52 -0.32 2.49 -19.49
N ASN A 53 0.15 1.33 -19.97
CA ASN A 53 -0.65 0.12 -20.05
C ASN A 53 -0.99 -0.43 -18.64
N PRO A 54 -2.28 -0.65 -18.30
CA PRO A 54 -2.68 -1.15 -16.99
C PRO A 54 -2.17 -2.54 -16.64
N LEU A 55 -2.11 -3.46 -17.60
CA LEU A 55 -1.67 -4.83 -17.38
C LEU A 55 -0.17 -4.86 -17.10
N GLU A 56 0.63 -4.20 -17.93
CA GLU A 56 2.09 -4.10 -17.74
C GLU A 56 2.42 -3.45 -16.39
N ARG A 57 1.67 -2.40 -16.00
CA ARG A 57 1.83 -1.77 -14.68
C ARG A 57 1.60 -2.76 -13.54
N LYS A 58 0.56 -3.60 -13.63
CA LYS A 58 0.27 -4.61 -12.60
C LYS A 58 1.31 -5.72 -12.57
N MET A 59 1.82 -6.14 -13.73
CA MET A 59 2.92 -7.11 -13.81
C MET A 59 4.19 -6.54 -13.17
N MET A 60 4.55 -5.29 -13.46
CA MET A 60 5.72 -4.63 -12.88
C MET A 60 5.55 -4.35 -11.38
N GLU A 61 4.35 -4.04 -10.90
CA GLU A 61 4.05 -3.94 -9.47
C GLU A 61 4.37 -5.25 -8.75
N ALA A 62 3.94 -6.40 -9.30
CA ALA A 62 4.25 -7.71 -8.73
C ALA A 62 5.76 -8.02 -8.71
N VAL A 63 6.48 -7.64 -9.77
CA VAL A 63 7.95 -7.80 -9.86
C VAL A 63 8.64 -6.94 -8.79
N GLU A 64 8.24 -5.67 -8.61
CA GLU A 64 8.85 -4.78 -7.62
C GLU A 64 8.56 -5.23 -6.18
N ILE A 65 7.36 -5.74 -5.90
CA ILE A 65 7.03 -6.34 -4.59
C ILE A 65 7.94 -7.54 -4.33
N GLY A 66 8.08 -8.46 -5.30
CA GLY A 66 8.95 -9.63 -5.15
C GLY A 66 10.43 -9.28 -5.01
N ARG A 67 10.89 -8.20 -5.66
CA ARG A 67 12.28 -7.74 -5.59
C ARG A 67 12.61 -7.05 -4.26
N ARG A 68 11.68 -6.26 -3.74
CA ARG A 68 11.91 -5.40 -2.55
C ARG A 68 11.47 -6.04 -1.26
N SER A 69 10.57 -7.02 -1.32
CA SER A 69 9.96 -7.69 -0.16
C SER A 69 9.55 -6.71 0.95
N PRO A 70 8.69 -5.73 0.64
CA PRO A 70 8.26 -4.74 1.63
C PRO A 70 7.49 -5.40 2.80
N GLU A 71 7.52 -4.76 3.97
CA GLU A 71 6.80 -5.24 5.17
C GLU A 71 5.28 -5.24 4.98
N ILE A 72 4.79 -4.26 4.21
CA ILE A 72 3.43 -4.19 3.65
C ILE A 72 3.44 -4.88 2.28
N ASN A 73 2.33 -5.45 1.82
CA ASN A 73 2.21 -6.30 0.63
C ASN A 73 2.84 -7.69 0.77
N ASN A 74 2.78 -8.25 1.98
CA ASN A 74 3.26 -9.59 2.29
C ASN A 74 2.28 -10.69 1.81
N LYS A 75 2.68 -11.96 2.01
CA LYS A 75 1.93 -13.13 1.55
C LYS A 75 0.58 -13.24 2.25
N GLU A 76 0.52 -12.91 3.52
CA GLU A 76 -0.66 -12.97 4.37
C GLU A 76 -1.73 -11.98 3.89
N GLU A 77 -1.36 -10.72 3.63
CA GLU A 77 -2.26 -9.72 3.05
C GLU A 77 -2.81 -10.16 1.68
N ARG A 78 -1.96 -10.80 0.86
CA ARG A 78 -2.39 -11.34 -0.44
C ARG A 78 -3.39 -12.49 -0.28
N LEU A 79 -3.16 -13.39 0.67
CA LEU A 79 -4.07 -14.50 0.96
C LEU A 79 -5.42 -13.99 1.47
N GLU A 80 -5.41 -12.99 2.33
CA GLU A 80 -6.63 -12.34 2.82
C GLU A 80 -7.40 -11.68 1.68
N ALA A 81 -6.72 -10.94 0.80
CA ALA A 81 -7.36 -10.34 -0.37
C ALA A 81 -7.99 -11.39 -1.31
N LEU A 82 -7.35 -12.55 -1.50
CA LEU A 82 -7.90 -13.63 -2.32
C LEU A 82 -9.18 -14.23 -1.72
N ARG A 83 -9.27 -14.35 -0.39
CA ARG A 83 -10.48 -14.84 0.30
C ARG A 83 -11.70 -13.94 0.08
N LEU A 84 -11.49 -12.67 -0.25
CA LEU A 84 -12.58 -11.72 -0.49
C LEU A 84 -13.13 -11.79 -1.94
N ILE A 85 -12.45 -12.51 -2.83
CA ILE A 85 -12.81 -12.63 -4.26
C ILE A 85 -13.39 -14.03 -4.58
N SER A 86 -13.06 -15.03 -3.76
CA SER A 86 -13.64 -16.38 -3.80
C SER A 86 -15.03 -16.42 -3.20
#